data_AF-A0A822D518-F1
#
_entry.id   AF-A0A822D518-F1
#
_cell.length_a   1.000
_cell.length_b   1.000
_cell.length_c   1.000
_cell.angle_alpha   90.00
_cell.angle_beta   90.00
_cell.angle_gamma   90.00
#
_symmetry.space_group_name_H-M   'P 1'
#
loop_
_entity.id
_entity.type
_entity.pdbx_description
1 polymer ?
#
loop_
_entity_poly.entity_id
_entity_poly.type
_entity_poly.pdbx_seq_one_letter_code
_entity_poly.pdbx_strand_id
1 'polypeptide(L)'
;MLTTPEELVSKAHVIIRATAVNYEKPPKEPNMWTTGIPDSIIKFEFEELIKGNKSIPIPLLINGYLSQYNDFNDHSPPYMFVRPGGRRGSCIANTYKQDAEFLLFLNDKFTPYWDALTPVNEQLYSPSSADQWLQWVKNQVASSAG
;
A
#
# COMPACT_ATOMS: atom_id res chain seq x y z
N MET A 1 6.80 -11.65 9.26
CA MET A 1 6.13 -10.52 9.92
C MET A 1 7.17 -9.67 10.56
N LEU A 2 7.24 -8.43 10.10
CA LEU A 2 8.04 -7.39 10.70
C LEU A 2 7.48 -7.03 12.06
N THR A 3 8.37 -6.70 12.99
CA THR A 3 8.00 -6.46 14.38
C THR A 3 7.92 -4.98 14.72
N THR A 4 8.51 -4.11 13.88
CA THR A 4 8.42 -2.65 14.07
C THR A 4 8.17 -1.88 12.76
N PRO A 5 7.58 -0.67 12.83
CA PRO A 5 7.39 0.23 11.70
C PRO A 5 8.72 0.65 11.02
N GLU A 6 9.79 0.81 11.80
CA GLU A 6 11.12 1.14 11.29
C GLU A 6 11.70 0.00 10.45
N GLU A 7 11.47 -1.26 10.85
CA GLU A 7 11.85 -2.42 10.03
C GLU A 7 11.11 -2.43 8.69
N LEU A 8 9.82 -2.06 8.67
CA LEU A 8 9.02 -1.92 7.44
C LEU A 8 9.63 -0.87 6.51
N VAL A 9 9.91 0.33 7.04
CA VAL A 9 10.54 1.40 6.26
C VAL A 9 11.92 0.95 5.76
N SER A 10 12.72 0.31 6.59
CA SER A 10 14.07 -0.14 6.26
C SER A 10 14.10 -1.24 5.20
N LYS A 11 13.23 -2.26 5.30
CA LYS A 11 13.22 -3.42 4.40
C LYS A 11 12.46 -3.19 3.10
N ALA A 12 11.55 -2.22 3.05
CA ALA A 12 10.91 -1.83 1.79
C ALA A 12 11.98 -1.40 0.77
N HIS A 13 11.97 -2.01 -0.42
CA HIS A 13 12.89 -1.64 -1.50
C HIS A 13 12.58 -0.24 -2.02
N VAL A 14 11.28 0.04 -2.15
CA VAL A 14 10.73 1.31 -2.61
C VAL A 14 9.55 1.70 -1.73
N ILE A 15 9.40 2.99 -1.44
CA ILE A 15 8.22 3.55 -0.78
C ILE A 15 7.69 4.69 -1.65
N ILE A 16 6.42 4.64 -2.01
CA ILE A 16 5.78 5.67 -2.82
C ILE A 16 4.41 6.06 -2.29
N ARG A 17 3.97 7.26 -2.67
CA ARG A 17 2.58 7.67 -2.66
C ARG A 17 2.01 7.51 -4.07
N ALA A 18 0.85 6.88 -4.19
CA ALA A 18 0.22 6.63 -5.48
C ALA A 18 -1.31 6.57 -5.36
N THR A 19 -2.01 6.90 -6.44
CA THR A 19 -3.49 6.91 -6.51
C THR A 19 -3.98 5.65 -7.22
N ALA A 20 -4.97 4.94 -6.65
CA ALA A 20 -5.60 3.78 -7.30
C ALA A 20 -6.67 4.25 -8.30
N VAL A 21 -6.48 4.02 -9.61
CA VAL A 21 -7.31 4.68 -10.63
C VAL A 21 -8.35 3.75 -11.25
N ASN A 22 -7.90 2.70 -11.95
CA ASN A 22 -8.78 1.79 -12.67
C ASN A 22 -8.17 0.39 -12.76
N TYR A 23 -8.96 -0.58 -13.22
CA TYR A 23 -8.43 -1.89 -13.56
C TYR A 23 -7.64 -1.82 -14.88
N GLU A 24 -6.42 -2.33 -14.85
CA GLU A 24 -5.72 -2.77 -16.07
C GLU A 24 -6.26 -4.13 -16.51
N LYS A 25 -6.56 -5.00 -15.54
CA LYS A 25 -7.21 -6.29 -15.76
C LYS A 25 -8.34 -6.48 -14.74
N PRO A 26 -9.61 -6.53 -15.16
CA PRO A 26 -10.72 -6.74 -14.23
C PRO A 26 -10.72 -8.17 -13.66
N PRO A 27 -11.37 -8.39 -12.51
CA PRO A 27 -11.51 -9.74 -11.95
C PRO A 27 -12.41 -10.60 -12.84
N LYS A 28 -12.13 -11.91 -12.91
CA LYS A 28 -12.98 -12.84 -13.66
C LYS A 28 -14.38 -12.95 -13.04
N GLU A 29 -14.43 -12.94 -11.71
CA GLU A 29 -15.64 -13.06 -10.91
C GLU A 29 -15.76 -11.83 -9.98
N PRO A 30 -16.47 -10.75 -10.40
CA PRO A 30 -16.49 -9.48 -9.67
C PRO A 30 -17.02 -9.53 -8.24
N ASN A 31 -17.78 -10.59 -7.91
CA ASN A 31 -18.41 -10.78 -6.60
C ASN A 31 -17.62 -11.72 -5.68
N MET A 32 -16.46 -12.21 -6.13
CA MET A 32 -15.63 -13.14 -5.37
C MET A 32 -14.32 -12.48 -4.96
N TRP A 33 -14.10 -12.38 -3.65
CA TRP A 33 -12.80 -12.00 -3.09
C TRP A 33 -12.01 -13.25 -2.70
N THR A 34 -10.72 -13.22 -2.99
CA THR A 34 -9.78 -14.29 -2.61
C THR A 34 -9.02 -13.94 -1.34
N THR A 35 -8.63 -14.98 -0.59
CA THR A 35 -7.63 -14.90 0.49
C THR A 35 -6.19 -15.00 -0.04
N GLY A 36 -6.01 -15.23 -1.34
CA GLY A 36 -4.70 -15.26 -2.00
C GLY A 36 -4.37 -13.96 -2.73
N ILE A 37 -3.52 -14.07 -3.75
CA ILE A 37 -3.24 -12.98 -4.68
C ILE A 37 -4.44 -12.80 -5.62
N PRO A 38 -5.02 -11.59 -5.74
CA PRO A 38 -6.11 -11.31 -6.67
C PRO A 38 -5.78 -11.63 -8.13
N ASP A 39 -6.77 -12.08 -8.89
CA ASP A 39 -6.65 -12.37 -10.32
C ASP A 39 -6.76 -11.13 -11.23
N SER A 40 -7.23 -10.02 -10.66
CA SER A 40 -7.29 -8.68 -11.22
C SER A 40 -6.00 -7.88 -10.99
N ILE A 41 -5.81 -6.83 -11.79
CA ILE A 41 -4.68 -5.89 -11.73
C ILE A 41 -5.23 -4.47 -11.77
N ILE A 42 -4.82 -3.66 -10.80
CA ILE A 42 -5.13 -2.25 -10.68
C ILE A 42 -3.95 -1.43 -11.19
N LYS A 43 -4.28 -0.39 -11.97
CA LYS A 43 -3.36 0.66 -12.37
C LYS A 43 -3.30 1.73 -11.28
N PHE A 44 -2.09 2.02 -10.83
CA PHE A 44 -1.78 3.12 -9.92
C PHE A 44 -1.08 4.26 -10.66
N GLU A 45 -1.54 5.48 -10.41
CA GLU A 45 -0.86 6.71 -10.83
C GLU A 45 0.13 7.14 -9.75
N PHE A 46 1.35 7.46 -10.20
CA PHE A 46 2.45 7.80 -9.31
C PHE A 46 2.33 9.27 -8.86
N GLU A 47 2.39 9.51 -7.56
CA GLU A 47 2.32 10.86 -6.98
C GLU A 47 3.67 11.32 -6.42
N GLU A 48 4.38 10.44 -5.69
CA GLU A 48 5.61 10.80 -5.00
C GLU A 48 6.52 9.59 -4.71
N LEU A 49 7.83 9.77 -4.89
CA LEU A 49 8.85 8.82 -4.43
C LEU A 49 9.33 9.25 -3.04
N ILE A 50 9.15 8.38 -2.05
CA ILE A 50 9.56 8.64 -0.66
C ILE A 50 10.89 7.95 -0.35
N LYS A 51 11.08 6.71 -0.80
CA LYS A 51 12.33 5.93 -0.64
C LYS A 51 12.59 5.09 -1.88
N GLY A 52 13.86 4.93 -2.26
CA GLY A 52 14.31 4.05 -3.33
C GLY A 52 14.86 4.83 -4.52
N ASN A 53 14.92 4.20 -5.69
CA ASN A 53 15.38 4.83 -6.94
C ASN A 53 14.23 5.02 -7.94
N LYS A 54 14.49 5.78 -9.02
CA LYS A 54 13.48 6.16 -10.03
C LYS A 54 13.17 5.06 -11.06
N SER A 55 13.67 3.84 -10.89
CA SER A 55 13.46 2.74 -11.86
C SER A 55 12.12 2.01 -11.68
N ILE A 56 11.16 2.63 -11.01
CA ILE A 56 9.82 2.07 -10.76
C ILE A 56 9.03 2.09 -12.08
N PRO A 57 8.33 1.00 -12.44
CA PRO A 57 7.46 0.99 -13.61
C PRO A 57 6.33 2.02 -13.45
N ILE A 58 6.11 2.81 -14.50
CA ILE A 58 5.01 3.77 -14.59
C ILE A 58 4.19 3.43 -15.86
N PRO A 59 2.89 3.09 -15.74
CA PRO A 59 2.13 3.02 -14.49
C PRO A 59 2.55 1.84 -13.60
N LEU A 60 2.31 1.97 -12.29
CA LEU A 60 2.51 0.87 -11.36
C LEU A 60 1.29 -0.06 -11.42
N LEU A 61 1.54 -1.36 -11.57
CA LEU A 61 0.50 -2.38 -11.69
C LEU A 61 0.56 -3.30 -10.47
N ILE A 62 -0.54 -3.34 -9.70
CA ILE A 62 -0.63 -4.15 -8.48
C ILE A 62 -1.88 -5.02 -8.55
N ASN A 63 -1.74 -6.32 -8.20
CA ASN A 63 -2.91 -7.18 -8.01
C ASN A 63 -3.81 -6.57 -6.93
N GLY A 64 -5.13 -6.60 -7.12
CA GLY A 64 -6.03 -5.94 -6.18
C GLY A 64 -7.45 -5.86 -6.69
N TYR A 65 -8.39 -5.60 -5.78
CA TYR A 65 -9.77 -5.27 -6.11
C TYR A 65 -10.03 -3.79 -5.84
N LEU A 66 -10.65 -3.10 -6.79
CA LEU A 66 -11.19 -1.77 -6.57
C LEU A 66 -12.46 -1.85 -5.73
N SER A 67 -12.63 -0.85 -4.86
CA SER A 67 -13.78 -0.66 -3.99
C SER A 67 -14.20 0.79 -3.99
N GLN A 68 -15.44 1.06 -3.58
CA GLN A 68 -15.92 2.42 -3.33
C GLN A 68 -15.82 2.82 -1.85
N TYR A 69 -15.54 1.86 -0.97
CA TYR A 69 -15.50 2.04 0.47
C TYR A 69 -14.09 2.32 0.96
N ASN A 70 -13.97 3.22 1.93
CA ASN A 70 -12.73 3.44 2.66
C ASN A 70 -12.36 2.21 3.49
N ASP A 71 -11.07 1.94 3.56
CA ASP A 71 -10.44 0.93 4.42
C ASP A 71 -9.24 1.62 5.08
N PHE A 72 -9.51 2.58 5.95
CA PHE A 72 -8.44 3.24 6.72
C PHE A 72 -7.93 2.28 7.80
N ASN A 73 -6.66 2.43 8.18
CA ASN A 73 -6.18 1.77 9.38
C ASN A 73 -6.90 2.36 10.60
N ASP A 74 -7.42 1.49 11.46
CA ASP A 74 -8.18 1.85 12.66
C ASP A 74 -7.30 1.95 13.93
N HIS A 75 -5.98 1.75 13.79
CA HIS A 75 -5.01 2.03 14.85
C HIS A 75 -4.50 3.47 14.78
N SER A 76 -3.71 3.89 15.77
CA SER A 76 -2.94 5.13 15.71
C SER A 76 -1.57 4.87 15.07
N PRO A 77 -1.06 5.76 14.20
CA PRO A 77 0.29 5.62 13.66
C PRO A 77 1.35 5.84 14.77
N PRO A 78 2.55 5.25 14.65
CA PRO A 78 3.00 4.43 13.52
C PRO A 78 2.34 3.06 13.49
N TYR A 79 1.84 2.65 12.32
CA TYR A 79 1.07 1.42 12.20
C TYR A 79 2.00 0.20 12.29
N MET A 80 1.59 -0.78 13.09
CA MET A 80 2.28 -2.07 13.23
C MET A 80 1.45 -3.24 12.67
N PHE A 81 0.24 -2.97 12.19
CA PHE A 81 -0.69 -3.99 11.77
C PHE A 81 -1.45 -3.56 10.53
N VAL A 82 -1.75 -4.52 9.66
CA VAL A 82 -2.53 -4.30 8.45
C VAL A 82 -3.89 -3.67 8.76
N ARG A 83 -4.34 -2.78 7.88
CA ARG A 83 -5.70 -2.23 7.91
C ARG A 83 -6.80 -3.31 7.86
N PRO A 84 -8.05 -3.00 8.24
CA PRO A 84 -9.11 -3.99 8.42
C PRO A 84 -9.31 -4.98 7.26
N GLY A 85 -9.22 -4.53 6.01
CA GLY A 85 -9.36 -5.39 4.83
C GLY A 85 -8.36 -6.55 4.73
N GLY A 86 -7.19 -6.45 5.37
CA GLY A 86 -6.18 -7.53 5.39
C GLY A 86 -6.36 -8.57 6.50
N ARG A 87 -7.30 -8.37 7.43
CA ARG A 87 -7.46 -9.21 8.63
C ARG A 87 -8.33 -10.44 8.39
N ARG A 88 -9.05 -10.50 7.27
CA ARG A 88 -10.06 -11.54 6.97
C ARG A 88 -9.49 -12.72 6.15
N GLY A 89 -8.25 -13.10 6.43
CA GLY A 89 -7.63 -14.31 5.88
C GLY A 89 -6.62 -14.09 4.74
N SER A 90 -6.60 -12.92 4.10
CA SER A 90 -5.56 -12.60 3.09
C SER A 90 -4.22 -12.17 3.69
N CYS A 91 -4.23 -11.79 4.97
CA CYS A 91 -3.10 -11.20 5.72
C CYS A 91 -2.55 -9.89 5.12
N ILE A 92 -3.00 -9.48 3.94
CA ILE A 92 -2.63 -8.25 3.25
C ILE A 92 -3.92 -7.65 2.70
N ALA A 93 -4.11 -6.35 2.84
CA ALA A 93 -5.32 -5.70 2.38
C ALA A 93 -5.34 -5.62 0.85
N ASN A 94 -6.03 -6.54 0.19
CA ASN A 94 -6.04 -6.65 -1.27
C ASN A 94 -7.12 -5.80 -1.95
N THR A 95 -7.81 -4.95 -1.18
CA THR A 95 -8.82 -4.02 -1.68
C THR A 95 -8.29 -2.60 -1.62
N TYR A 96 -8.59 -1.81 -2.65
CA TYR A 96 -8.17 -0.43 -2.80
C TYR A 96 -9.38 0.42 -3.16
N LYS A 97 -9.66 1.46 -2.37
CA LYS A 97 -10.65 2.45 -2.75
C LYS A 97 -10.22 3.15 -4.05
N GLN A 98 -11.11 3.17 -5.03
CA GLN A 98 -10.92 3.91 -6.27
C GLN A 98 -10.81 5.42 -5.98
N ASP A 99 -9.88 6.07 -6.68
CA ASP A 99 -9.51 7.48 -6.60
C ASP A 99 -8.97 7.93 -5.23
N ALA A 100 -8.58 6.97 -4.38
CA ALA A 100 -7.90 7.25 -3.13
C ALA A 100 -6.38 7.13 -3.27
N GLU A 101 -5.67 7.89 -2.44
CA GLU A 101 -4.22 7.83 -2.33
C GLU A 101 -3.80 6.72 -1.36
N PHE A 102 -2.69 6.06 -1.68
CA PHE A 102 -2.11 4.99 -0.89
C PHE A 102 -0.63 5.25 -0.66
N LEU A 103 -0.17 4.88 0.54
CA LEU A 103 1.24 4.73 0.86
C LEU A 103 1.64 3.27 0.66
N LEU A 104 2.48 3.02 -0.33
CA LEU A 104 2.85 1.69 -0.77
C LEU A 104 4.30 1.39 -0.40
N PHE A 105 4.51 0.32 0.36
CA PHE A 105 5.81 -0.27 0.69
C PHE A 105 6.03 -1.47 -0.22
N LEU A 106 6.94 -1.32 -1.17
CA LEU A 106 7.15 -2.29 -2.24
C LEU A 106 8.46 -3.05 -2.05
N ASN A 107 8.46 -4.33 -2.38
CA ASN A 107 9.69 -5.12 -2.50
C ASN A 107 10.41 -4.87 -3.85
N ASP A 108 11.46 -5.64 -4.10
CA ASP A 108 12.28 -5.61 -5.34
C ASP A 108 11.51 -5.99 -6.62
N LYS A 109 10.33 -6.62 -6.47
CA LYS A 109 9.39 -6.93 -7.55
C LYS A 109 8.27 -5.91 -7.68
N PHE A 110 8.40 -4.76 -7.03
CA PHE A 110 7.42 -3.66 -7.05
C PHE A 110 6.02 -4.06 -6.60
N THR A 111 5.92 -4.95 -5.62
CA THR A 111 4.64 -5.43 -5.08
C THR A 111 4.55 -5.24 -3.57
N PRO A 112 3.36 -4.95 -3.01
CA PRO A 112 3.16 -4.92 -1.56
C PRO A 112 2.98 -6.33 -0.96
N TYR A 113 2.86 -7.38 -1.78
CA TYR A 113 2.64 -8.75 -1.32
C TYR A 113 3.90 -9.44 -0.78
N TRP A 114 4.51 -8.93 0.30
CA TRP A 114 5.79 -9.44 0.80
C TRP A 114 5.91 -9.66 2.32
N ASP A 115 5.06 -9.06 3.15
CA ASP A 115 5.05 -9.35 4.59
C ASP A 115 3.63 -9.38 5.16
N ALA A 116 3.21 -10.55 5.62
CA ALA A 116 1.87 -10.80 6.11
C ALA A 116 1.59 -10.03 7.42
N LEU A 117 0.39 -9.45 7.49
CA LEU A 117 -0.17 -8.66 8.60
C LEU A 117 0.52 -7.32 8.87
N THR A 118 1.41 -6.90 7.99
CA THR A 118 2.11 -5.61 8.06
C THR A 118 1.40 -4.56 7.20
N PRO A 119 1.43 -3.26 7.58
CA PRO A 119 0.75 -2.18 6.86
C PRO A 119 1.49 -1.75 5.58
N VAL A 120 1.61 -2.67 4.63
CA VAL A 120 2.42 -2.53 3.40
C VAL A 120 1.77 -1.68 2.30
N ASN A 121 0.50 -1.33 2.43
CA ASN A 121 -0.25 -0.66 1.36
C ASN A 121 -1.40 0.22 1.86
N GLU A 122 -1.15 1.09 2.84
CA GLU A 122 -2.14 1.84 3.60
C GLU A 122 -2.88 2.91 2.80
N GLN A 123 -4.17 3.09 3.08
CA GLN A 123 -4.98 4.16 2.49
C GLN A 123 -4.72 5.43 3.27
N LEU A 124 -4.45 6.54 2.57
CA LEU A 124 -4.18 7.83 3.19
C LEU A 124 -5.46 8.65 3.34
N TYR A 125 -5.54 9.41 4.43
CA TYR A 125 -6.58 10.42 4.60
C TYR A 125 -6.36 11.58 3.62
N SER A 126 -7.45 12.19 3.14
CA SER A 126 -7.38 13.40 2.32
C SER A 126 -7.58 14.65 3.20
N PRO A 127 -6.75 15.71 3.06
CA PRO A 127 -5.59 15.78 2.18
C PRO A 127 -4.40 14.95 2.72
N SER A 128 -3.73 14.19 1.85
CA SER A 128 -2.64 13.30 2.28
C SER A 128 -1.42 14.01 2.86
N SER A 129 -1.24 15.30 2.55
CA SER A 129 -0.19 16.13 3.16
C SER A 129 -0.34 16.26 4.69
N ALA A 130 -1.54 16.08 5.25
CA ALA A 130 -1.78 16.12 6.69
C ALA A 130 -1.85 14.72 7.33
N ASP A 131 -1.70 13.65 6.54
CA ASP A 131 -1.76 12.29 7.04
C ASP A 131 -0.56 11.97 7.95
N GLN A 132 -0.85 11.63 9.21
CA GLN A 132 0.16 11.40 10.24
C GLN A 132 1.06 10.21 9.92
N TRP A 133 0.54 9.18 9.25
CA TRP A 133 1.34 8.02 8.86
C TRP A 133 2.31 8.39 7.74
N LEU A 134 1.86 9.11 6.72
CA LEU A 134 2.73 9.62 5.66
C LEU A 134 3.85 10.50 6.23
N GLN A 135 3.51 11.43 7.12
CA GLN A 135 4.48 12.33 7.74
C GLN A 135 5.52 11.57 8.57
N TRP A 136 5.08 10.59 9.37
CA TRP A 136 5.98 9.75 10.15
C TRP A 136 6.95 8.98 9.25
N VAL A 137 6.47 8.35 8.17
CA VAL A 137 7.31 7.57 7.24
C VAL A 137 8.34 8.45 6.54
N LYS A 138 7.95 9.66 6.09
CA LYS A 138 8.90 10.62 5.50
C LYS A 138 10.00 11.01 6.49
N ASN A 139 9.63 11.30 7.73
CA ASN A 139 10.60 11.63 8.78
C ASN A 139 11.55 10.45 9.05
N GLN A 140 11.03 9.22 9.14
CA GLN A 140 11.85 8.03 9.36
C GLN A 140 12.87 7.79 8.22
N VAL A 141 12.46 8.00 6.96
CA VAL A 141 13.36 7.90 5.81
C VAL A 141 14.43 8.98 5.86
N ALA A 142 14.06 10.24 6.17
CA ALA A 142 15.00 11.34 6.28
C ALA A 142 16.04 11.11 7.40
N SER A 143 15.61 10.61 8.56
CA SER A 143 16.50 10.30 9.69
C SER A 143 17.43 9.11 9.43
N SER A 144 17.07 8.19 8.53
CA SER A 144 17.90 7.03 8.19
C SER A 144 18.93 7.32 7.08
N ALA A 145 18.82 8.49 6.43
CA ALA A 145 19.71 8.92 5.35
C ALA A 145 20.84 9.85 5.82
N GLY A 146 20.80 10.30 7.08
CA GLY A 146 21.86 11.07 7.74
C GLY A 146 22.76 10.18 8.58
#